data_AF-B6HHS6-F1
#
_entry.id   AF-B6HHS6-F1
#
_cell.length_a   1.000
_cell.length_b   1.000
_cell.length_c   1.000
_cell.angle_alpha   90.00
_cell.angle_beta   90.00
_cell.angle_gamma   90.00
#
_symmetry.space_group_name_H-M   'P 1'
#
loop_
_entity.id
_entity.type
_entity.pdbx_description
1 polymer ?
#
loop_
_entity_poly.entity_id
_entity_poly.type
_entity_poly.pdbx_seq_one_letter_code
_entity_poly.pdbx_strand_id
1 'polypeptide(L)'
;METRTEGAPLSDTDTQGPPKRIRRWHHRGFTGCSTCRRRHVRCDEASPACNNCVRLGRECDGAQGRMTFKVYGPSQTPTSSPPELSRAPRRQNNNSTSSPDSSDASTASPLGEDADSPQTCQAMISPATRPQPATKFRFQDPVTFTSIAKSIQRTEERYLAHFADQVSILLIIYNTPHNANPYRTHFPDFARSSPTMANAMQALGALHLANTSVGSQRNRHFQQAMSKYGVVVKGFRARYSDPSQQLGLTDFATCLLLSLFEMMDSQHHNWAVHLKGAREIYNILFYPQPGDSAREAQRVAETNHPLRPFLVSLLSYLDVAGACATPGGTVVEGNYWKTMGGGWEYNLGTPTLLSTIPDNPRLLELRQAWSRLMEVQAAISTFAYDKKTWMTIDQSDAMYKDIFNQLVVWRAMTPPCLQLLADLDDESLAQYPYPDVLEHAGCIEAYEKATFVHLLQVAGAGRVGWITDWTYMDMLVSRILLLSYKLPKDIGQLAFLWPLFIAGQETRNESEQKYVRQTMQELKRFGFRNVDKALEVLEGVWFKRRSFPGGWIQTLEEVQTNILLL
;
A
#
# COMPACT_ATOMS: atom_id res chain seq x y z
N MET A 1 17.54 -99.38 -5.42
CA MET A 1 18.28 -99.91 -4.26
C MET A 1 19.19 -98.79 -3.78
N GLU A 2 19.30 -98.61 -2.46
CA GLU A 2 20.25 -97.72 -1.76
C GLU A 2 20.20 -96.20 -2.01
N THR A 3 20.28 -95.48 -0.90
CA THR A 3 20.40 -94.02 -0.77
C THR A 3 21.86 -93.63 -0.54
N ARG A 4 22.27 -92.40 -0.89
CA ARG A 4 22.77 -91.43 0.12
C ARG A 4 23.11 -90.03 -0.39
N THR A 5 22.91 -89.05 0.51
CA THR A 5 23.61 -87.76 0.72
C THR A 5 24.16 -87.00 -0.50
N GLU A 6 23.61 -85.83 -0.87
CA GLU A 6 23.63 -84.51 -0.18
C GLU A 6 24.81 -83.61 -0.58
N GLY A 7 24.46 -82.42 -1.07
CA GLY A 7 25.35 -81.29 -1.35
C GLY A 7 24.48 -80.03 -1.54
N ALA A 8 24.84 -78.92 -0.89
CA ALA A 8 23.95 -77.78 -0.68
C ALA A 8 24.21 -76.61 -1.69
N PRO A 9 23.54 -75.44 -1.59
CA PRO A 9 22.54 -75.03 -2.57
C PRO A 9 23.02 -73.95 -3.56
N LEU A 10 22.33 -73.82 -4.70
CA LEU A 10 22.61 -72.82 -5.73
C LEU A 10 21.47 -71.80 -5.89
N SER A 11 21.76 -70.58 -5.43
CA SER A 11 21.24 -69.28 -5.91
C SER A 11 19.88 -69.23 -6.65
N ASP A 12 18.83 -68.82 -5.94
CA ASP A 12 17.63 -68.22 -6.57
C ASP A 12 17.94 -66.81 -7.11
N THR A 13 17.44 -66.49 -8.30
CA THR A 13 17.64 -65.19 -8.96
C THR A 13 16.56 -64.17 -8.57
N ASP A 14 16.97 -63.12 -7.84
CA ASP A 14 16.10 -62.03 -7.40
C ASP A 14 15.41 -61.30 -8.57
N THR A 15 14.10 -61.43 -8.67
CA THR A 15 13.28 -60.85 -9.76
C THR A 15 12.68 -59.52 -9.32
N GLN A 16 13.51 -58.47 -9.33
CA GLN A 16 13.11 -57.14 -8.84
C GLN A 16 12.06 -56.46 -9.74
N GLY A 17 10.85 -56.27 -9.19
CA GLY A 17 9.79 -55.47 -9.83
C GLY A 17 10.12 -53.97 -9.92
N PRO A 18 9.45 -53.21 -10.80
CA PRO A 18 9.80 -51.82 -11.09
C PRO A 18 9.67 -50.90 -9.87
N PRO A 19 10.63 -49.98 -9.63
CA PRO A 19 10.71 -49.20 -8.40
C PRO A 19 9.53 -48.23 -8.22
N LYS A 20 8.88 -48.30 -7.06
CA LYS A 20 7.78 -47.38 -6.69
C LYS A 20 8.27 -45.93 -6.70
N ARG A 21 7.65 -45.10 -7.54
CA ARG A 21 8.06 -43.71 -7.81
C ARG A 21 7.72 -42.78 -6.63
N ILE A 22 8.62 -42.70 -5.64
CA ILE A 22 8.50 -41.83 -4.47
C ILE A 22 8.37 -40.36 -4.90
N ARG A 23 7.23 -39.73 -4.59
CA ARG A 23 7.03 -38.28 -4.78
C ARG A 23 7.84 -37.51 -3.74
N ARG A 24 9.01 -36.99 -4.14
CA ARG A 24 9.71 -35.95 -3.37
C ARG A 24 8.83 -34.71 -3.27
N TRP A 25 8.55 -34.25 -2.06
CA TRP A 25 7.93 -32.95 -1.83
C TRP A 25 8.95 -31.85 -2.09
N HIS A 26 8.51 -30.78 -2.74
CA HIS A 26 9.31 -29.58 -2.99
C HIS A 26 8.51 -28.35 -2.53
N HIS A 27 9.20 -27.33 -2.03
CA HIS A 27 8.56 -26.07 -1.63
C HIS A 27 7.87 -25.42 -2.83
N ARG A 28 6.63 -24.95 -2.63
CA ARG A 28 5.82 -24.34 -3.68
C ARG A 28 6.32 -22.91 -3.96
N GLY A 29 6.82 -22.67 -5.16
CA GLY A 29 7.15 -21.33 -5.64
C GLY A 29 5.89 -20.46 -5.77
N PHE A 30 5.96 -19.21 -5.31
CA PHE A 30 4.80 -18.31 -5.22
C PHE A 30 4.55 -17.45 -6.49
N THR A 31 5.25 -17.77 -7.58
CA THR A 31 5.39 -16.94 -8.79
C THR A 31 4.81 -17.57 -10.07
N GLY A 32 4.41 -18.84 -10.06
CA GLY A 32 3.83 -19.53 -11.23
C GLY A 32 2.47 -19.01 -11.71
N CYS A 33 2.06 -19.36 -12.94
CA CYS A 33 0.76 -18.97 -13.52
C CYS A 33 -0.45 -19.63 -12.82
N SER A 34 -1.65 -19.05 -12.89
CA SER A 34 -2.85 -19.63 -12.24
C SER A 34 -3.20 -21.01 -12.81
N THR A 35 -2.96 -21.25 -14.09
CA THR A 35 -3.22 -22.54 -14.74
C THR A 35 -2.30 -23.64 -14.19
N CYS A 36 -1.03 -23.34 -13.89
CA CYS A 36 -0.13 -24.28 -13.22
C CYS A 36 -0.49 -24.43 -11.72
N ARG A 37 -0.86 -23.36 -11.02
CA ARG A 37 -1.32 -23.40 -9.62
C ARG A 37 -2.54 -24.29 -9.45
N ARG A 38 -3.62 -24.05 -10.22
CA ARG A 38 -4.86 -24.85 -10.22
C ARG A 38 -4.62 -26.33 -10.51
N ARG A 39 -3.58 -26.65 -11.29
CA ARG A 39 -3.17 -28.02 -11.65
C ARG A 39 -2.15 -28.64 -10.67
N HIS A 40 -1.75 -27.92 -9.63
CA HIS A 40 -0.71 -28.32 -8.66
C HIS A 40 0.61 -28.78 -9.29
N VAL A 41 1.01 -28.16 -10.42
CA VAL A 41 2.30 -28.42 -11.09
C VAL A 41 3.25 -27.23 -10.95
N ARG A 42 4.56 -27.50 -10.97
CA ARG A 42 5.58 -26.43 -11.02
C ARG A 42 5.47 -25.69 -12.35
N CYS A 43 5.30 -24.38 -12.26
CA CYS A 43 5.43 -23.47 -13.39
C CYS A 43 6.91 -23.27 -13.72
N ASP A 44 7.24 -23.22 -15.01
CA ASP A 44 8.57 -22.84 -15.51
C ASP A 44 8.75 -21.31 -15.64
N GLU A 45 7.67 -20.55 -15.46
CA GLU A 45 7.67 -19.07 -15.30
C GLU A 45 8.19 -18.27 -16.50
N ALA A 46 8.32 -18.93 -17.67
CA ALA A 46 8.51 -18.24 -18.94
C ALA A 46 7.35 -17.28 -19.27
N SER A 47 7.69 -16.21 -20.00
CA SER A 47 6.81 -15.11 -20.38
C SER A 47 6.86 -14.94 -21.91
N PRO A 48 5.76 -14.64 -22.61
CA PRO A 48 4.42 -14.30 -22.08
C PRO A 48 3.62 -15.49 -21.52
N ALA A 49 3.97 -16.72 -21.90
CA ALA A 49 3.30 -17.94 -21.44
C ALA A 49 4.31 -19.00 -21.02
N CYS A 50 4.00 -19.76 -19.96
CA CYS A 50 4.86 -20.84 -19.49
C CYS A 50 4.75 -22.08 -20.40
N ASN A 51 5.89 -22.76 -20.61
CA ASN A 51 6.00 -23.93 -21.48
C ASN A 51 5.04 -25.06 -21.04
N ASN A 52 4.78 -25.19 -19.72
CA ASN A 52 3.84 -26.18 -19.18
C ASN A 52 2.35 -25.90 -19.49
N CYS A 53 2.01 -24.71 -19.99
CA CYS A 53 0.69 -24.39 -20.55
C CYS A 53 0.71 -24.44 -22.09
N VAL A 54 1.73 -23.86 -22.73
CA VAL A 54 1.88 -23.86 -24.20
C VAL A 54 1.86 -25.28 -24.76
N ARG A 55 2.68 -26.19 -24.21
CA ARG A 55 2.76 -27.61 -24.61
C ARG A 55 1.44 -28.39 -24.44
N LEU A 56 0.47 -27.84 -23.72
CA LEU A 56 -0.81 -28.48 -23.42
C LEU A 56 -2.02 -27.71 -23.98
N GLY A 57 -1.79 -26.71 -24.83
CA GLY A 57 -2.85 -25.91 -25.45
C GLY A 57 -3.73 -25.16 -24.45
N ARG A 58 -3.18 -24.77 -23.29
CA ARG A 58 -3.94 -24.10 -22.23
C ARG A 58 -3.61 -22.62 -22.12
N GLU A 59 -4.64 -21.83 -21.87
CA GLU A 59 -4.53 -20.42 -21.50
C GLU A 59 -3.54 -20.23 -20.33
N CYS A 60 -2.69 -19.21 -20.45
CA CYS A 60 -1.63 -18.93 -19.50
C CYS A 60 -1.53 -17.42 -19.23
N ASP A 61 -1.82 -17.05 -17.99
CA ASP A 61 -1.81 -15.69 -17.45
C ASP A 61 -0.41 -15.18 -17.05
N GLY A 62 0.64 -15.68 -17.73
CA GLY A 62 2.04 -15.41 -17.38
C GLY A 62 2.44 -15.85 -15.96
N ALA A 63 3.65 -15.52 -15.53
CA ALA A 63 4.07 -15.73 -14.15
C ALA A 63 3.35 -14.72 -13.22
N GLN A 64 2.43 -15.18 -12.37
CA GLN A 64 1.76 -14.32 -11.38
C GLN A 64 2.75 -13.90 -10.29
N GLY A 65 3.42 -12.77 -10.53
CA GLY A 65 4.61 -12.31 -9.81
C GLY A 65 4.39 -11.86 -8.37
N ARG A 66 4.10 -12.79 -7.44
CA ARG A 66 4.17 -12.53 -6.00
C ARG A 66 5.65 -12.46 -5.56
N MET A 67 6.32 -11.38 -5.94
CA MET A 67 7.75 -11.15 -5.72
C MET A 67 8.06 -10.66 -4.30
N THR A 68 7.56 -11.37 -3.29
CA THR A 68 7.89 -11.11 -1.88
C THR A 68 9.40 -11.21 -1.67
N PHE A 69 9.98 -10.26 -0.93
CA PHE A 69 11.28 -10.48 -0.31
C PHE A 69 11.11 -11.54 0.79
N LYS A 70 12.10 -12.42 0.93
CA LYS A 70 12.35 -13.12 2.19
C LYS A 70 13.62 -12.52 2.78
N VAL A 71 13.48 -11.83 3.91
CA VAL A 71 14.63 -11.48 4.73
C VAL A 71 15.12 -12.77 5.38
N TYR A 72 16.16 -13.37 4.82
CA TYR A 72 16.88 -14.47 5.46
C TYR A 72 17.94 -13.87 6.39
N GLY A 73 17.57 -13.63 7.64
CA GLY A 73 18.56 -13.45 8.70
C GLY A 73 19.42 -14.71 8.86
N PRO A 74 20.65 -14.61 9.42
CA PRO A 74 21.52 -15.75 9.62
C PRO A 74 20.85 -16.80 10.52
N SER A 75 20.76 -18.03 10.04
CA SER A 75 20.01 -19.09 10.75
C SER A 75 20.82 -19.62 11.92
N GLN A 76 20.36 -19.36 13.14
CA GLN A 76 20.81 -20.10 14.32
C GLN A 76 20.43 -21.58 14.17
N THR A 77 21.31 -22.49 14.57
CA THR A 77 21.13 -23.95 14.45
C THR A 77 20.62 -24.54 15.77
N PRO A 78 19.38 -25.07 15.85
CA PRO A 78 18.89 -25.74 17.05
C PRO A 78 19.31 -27.22 17.04
N THR A 79 20.25 -27.58 17.90
CA THR A 79 20.70 -28.98 18.08
C THR A 79 19.99 -29.64 19.26
N SER A 80 18.87 -30.32 19.01
CA SER A 80 18.37 -31.44 19.84
C SER A 80 17.12 -32.09 19.22
N SER A 81 16.93 -33.38 19.49
CA SER A 81 15.83 -34.19 18.93
C SER A 81 14.67 -34.33 19.93
N PRO A 82 13.39 -34.21 19.50
CA PRO A 82 12.25 -34.59 20.33
C PRO A 82 12.00 -36.12 20.27
N PRO A 83 11.54 -36.77 21.37
CA PRO A 83 11.16 -38.17 21.36
C PRO A 83 9.78 -38.41 20.74
N GLU A 84 9.55 -39.64 20.23
CA GLU A 84 8.24 -40.09 19.76
C GLU A 84 7.25 -40.34 20.90
N LEU A 85 5.93 -40.21 20.65
CA LEU A 85 4.92 -40.89 21.46
C LEU A 85 3.56 -41.10 20.77
N SER A 86 3.31 -42.35 20.35
CA SER A 86 1.99 -43.02 20.21
C SER A 86 0.94 -42.51 19.19
N ARG A 87 0.06 -43.44 18.75
CA ARG A 87 -0.88 -43.26 17.63
C ARG A 87 -2.09 -44.21 17.75
N ALA A 88 -3.28 -43.70 18.08
CA ALA A 88 -4.57 -44.42 17.97
C ALA A 88 -5.77 -43.44 18.14
N PRO A 89 -7.02 -43.81 17.79
CA PRO A 89 -7.41 -44.31 16.48
C PRO A 89 -8.63 -43.57 15.89
N ARG A 90 -9.00 -43.96 14.65
CA ARG A 90 -10.06 -43.38 13.82
C ARG A 90 -11.45 -43.92 14.19
N ARG A 91 -12.50 -43.09 14.12
CA ARG A 91 -13.92 -43.53 14.05
C ARG A 91 -14.51 -43.27 12.66
N GLN A 92 -15.45 -44.12 12.24
CA GLN A 92 -16.24 -44.00 11.00
C GLN A 92 -17.74 -44.09 11.34
N ASN A 93 -18.57 -43.44 10.51
CA ASN A 93 -19.99 -43.68 10.18
C ASN A 93 -20.72 -42.34 9.93
N ASN A 94 -21.85 -42.28 9.21
CA ASN A 94 -22.22 -42.90 7.92
C ASN A 94 -23.58 -42.31 7.49
N ASN A 95 -23.87 -42.28 6.18
CA ASN A 95 -25.20 -42.07 5.57
C ASN A 95 -25.85 -40.67 5.77
N SER A 96 -26.84 -40.21 4.98
CA SER A 96 -27.21 -40.45 3.55
C SER A 96 -28.30 -39.45 3.12
N THR A 97 -28.29 -38.99 1.85
CA THR A 97 -29.45 -38.42 1.09
C THR A 97 -30.11 -37.13 1.66
N SER A 98 -30.95 -36.36 0.94
CA SER A 98 -31.64 -36.52 -0.36
C SER A 98 -31.74 -35.19 -1.16
N SER A 99 -32.21 -35.27 -2.42
CA SER A 99 -32.62 -34.12 -3.27
C SER A 99 -33.98 -34.40 -3.93
N PRO A 100 -34.67 -33.36 -4.43
CA PRO A 100 -35.19 -33.32 -5.81
C PRO A 100 -34.83 -31.97 -6.50
N ASP A 101 -34.83 -31.74 -7.84
CA ASP A 101 -35.80 -32.01 -8.94
C ASP A 101 -37.18 -31.31 -8.74
N SER A 102 -37.94 -30.81 -9.72
CA SER A 102 -37.97 -30.78 -11.22
C SER A 102 -38.95 -29.65 -11.67
N SER A 103 -39.16 -29.17 -12.92
CA SER A 103 -38.59 -29.29 -14.29
C SER A 103 -39.14 -28.14 -15.20
N ASP A 104 -38.88 -28.15 -16.52
CA ASP A 104 -39.29 -27.12 -17.52
C ASP A 104 -40.78 -27.03 -17.92
N ALA A 105 -41.13 -25.90 -18.55
CA ALA A 105 -42.35 -25.64 -19.37
C ALA A 105 -42.03 -24.62 -20.51
N SER A 106 -42.95 -24.37 -21.47
CA SER A 106 -42.67 -23.51 -22.66
C SER A 106 -43.91 -23.04 -23.46
N THR A 107 -43.67 -22.17 -24.47
CA THR A 107 -44.57 -21.74 -25.59
C THR A 107 -45.75 -20.80 -25.25
N ALA A 108 -46.33 -19.96 -26.15
CA ALA A 108 -46.13 -19.71 -27.60
C ALA A 108 -46.51 -18.23 -28.00
N SER A 109 -46.32 -17.87 -29.28
CA SER A 109 -46.67 -16.57 -29.91
C SER A 109 -47.99 -16.61 -30.72
N PRO A 110 -48.44 -15.46 -31.27
CA PRO A 110 -49.07 -15.41 -32.59
C PRO A 110 -48.38 -14.41 -33.57
N LEU A 111 -48.93 -14.27 -34.79
CA LEU A 111 -48.28 -13.79 -36.02
C LEU A 111 -48.89 -12.50 -36.63
N GLY A 112 -48.31 -12.02 -37.74
CA GLY A 112 -48.78 -10.88 -38.56
C GLY A 112 -47.83 -10.59 -39.74
N GLU A 113 -48.38 -10.40 -40.94
CA GLU A 113 -47.68 -10.43 -42.26
C GLU A 113 -47.91 -9.13 -43.08
N ASP A 114 -47.16 -8.76 -44.13
CA ASP A 114 -45.78 -9.03 -44.65
C ASP A 114 -45.54 -8.07 -45.87
N ALA A 115 -44.44 -8.24 -46.64
CA ALA A 115 -44.24 -7.91 -48.08
C ALA A 115 -43.07 -6.96 -48.45
N ASP A 116 -41.96 -7.59 -48.87
CA ASP A 116 -41.16 -7.37 -50.10
C ASP A 116 -40.20 -6.14 -50.29
N SER A 117 -39.05 -6.49 -50.86
CA SER A 117 -38.13 -5.76 -51.74
C SER A 117 -37.02 -4.84 -51.17
N PRO A 118 -35.86 -4.73 -51.87
CA PRO A 118 -34.56 -4.65 -51.19
C PRO A 118 -33.80 -3.33 -51.39
N GLN A 119 -33.04 -2.88 -50.38
CA GLN A 119 -32.05 -1.82 -50.53
C GLN A 119 -30.70 -2.13 -49.87
N THR A 120 -29.65 -1.74 -50.61
CA THR A 120 -28.21 -1.88 -50.37
C THR A 120 -27.72 -1.57 -48.96
N CYS A 121 -26.76 -2.38 -48.48
CA CYS A 121 -26.06 -2.18 -47.22
C CYS A 121 -25.32 -0.83 -47.16
N GLN A 122 -25.63 0.01 -46.16
CA GLN A 122 -24.75 1.09 -45.71
C GLN A 122 -24.08 0.68 -44.40
N ALA A 123 -22.77 0.88 -44.29
CA ALA A 123 -22.02 0.54 -43.09
C ALA A 123 -22.31 1.56 -41.97
N MET A 124 -22.95 1.11 -40.90
CA MET A 124 -23.20 1.92 -39.70
C MET A 124 -21.87 2.22 -38.98
N ILE A 125 -21.29 3.39 -39.25
CA ILE A 125 -20.12 3.90 -38.55
C ILE A 125 -20.51 4.17 -37.10
N SER A 126 -19.97 3.38 -36.16
CA SER A 126 -20.18 3.60 -34.73
C SER A 126 -19.74 5.01 -34.31
N PRO A 127 -20.51 5.75 -33.49
CA PRO A 127 -20.11 7.06 -33.00
C PRO A 127 -18.76 7.00 -32.30
N ALA A 128 -17.77 7.71 -32.84
CA ALA A 128 -16.43 7.70 -32.30
C ALA A 128 -16.41 8.21 -30.84
N THR A 129 -15.72 7.50 -29.96
CA THR A 129 -15.62 7.88 -28.54
C THR A 129 -14.97 9.25 -28.41
N ARG A 130 -15.78 10.27 -28.11
CA ARG A 130 -15.30 11.64 -27.84
C ARG A 130 -14.25 11.57 -26.72
N PRO A 131 -12.99 12.00 -26.96
CA PRO A 131 -11.99 12.02 -25.91
C PRO A 131 -12.51 12.88 -24.75
N GLN A 132 -12.54 12.33 -23.54
CA GLN A 132 -12.72 13.16 -22.36
C GLN A 132 -11.52 14.11 -22.26
N PRO A 133 -11.72 15.41 -21.98
CA PRO A 133 -10.61 16.33 -21.77
C PRO A 133 -9.79 15.84 -20.57
N ALA A 134 -8.47 15.85 -20.69
CA ALA A 134 -7.60 15.47 -19.58
C ALA A 134 -7.84 16.41 -18.40
N THR A 135 -8.18 15.84 -17.24
CA THR A 135 -8.38 16.60 -16.00
C THR A 135 -7.11 17.39 -15.68
N LYS A 136 -7.19 18.73 -15.65
CA LYS A 136 -6.08 19.56 -15.17
C LYS A 136 -6.18 19.70 -13.64
N PHE A 137 -5.11 19.31 -12.95
CA PHE A 137 -4.97 19.42 -11.50
C PHE A 137 -4.27 20.71 -11.07
N ARG A 138 -4.46 21.10 -9.81
CA ARG A 138 -3.72 22.21 -9.18
C ARG A 138 -2.20 21.93 -9.22
N PHE A 139 -1.41 22.97 -9.49
CA PHE A 139 0.05 22.92 -9.68
C PHE A 139 0.54 22.06 -10.88
N GLN A 140 -0.35 21.62 -11.78
CA GLN A 140 0.00 20.90 -13.00
C GLN A 140 0.49 21.86 -14.10
N ASP A 141 1.61 22.53 -13.87
CA ASP A 141 2.33 23.21 -14.93
C ASP A 141 3.35 22.23 -15.54
N PRO A 142 3.44 22.14 -16.88
CA PRO A 142 4.28 21.15 -17.56
C PRO A 142 5.75 21.51 -17.36
N VAL A 143 6.58 20.51 -17.07
CA VAL A 143 8.03 20.71 -17.01
C VAL A 143 8.60 20.51 -18.42
N THR A 144 9.45 21.41 -18.89
CA THR A 144 10.20 21.20 -20.14
C THR A 144 11.22 20.07 -19.93
N PHE A 145 10.76 18.83 -20.11
CA PHE A 145 11.54 17.62 -19.90
C PHE A 145 12.56 17.46 -21.04
N THR A 146 13.73 18.05 -20.87
CA THR A 146 14.88 17.87 -21.77
C THR A 146 15.20 16.38 -21.89
N SER A 147 15.03 15.81 -23.10
CA SER A 147 15.07 14.35 -23.35
C SER A 147 16.25 13.68 -22.64
N ILE A 148 15.91 12.77 -21.73
CA ILE A 148 16.83 12.34 -20.67
C ILE A 148 18.02 11.51 -21.18
N ALA A 149 17.88 10.81 -22.31
CA ALA A 149 19.00 10.19 -23.00
C ALA A 149 18.66 9.82 -24.45
N LYS A 150 19.67 9.88 -25.34
CA LYS A 150 19.62 9.36 -26.73
C LYS A 150 19.46 7.82 -26.84
N SER A 151 19.25 7.12 -25.73
CA SER A 151 19.26 5.65 -25.63
C SER A 151 17.93 5.03 -25.14
N ILE A 152 16.94 5.85 -24.77
CA ILE A 152 15.62 5.38 -24.30
C ILE A 152 14.67 5.25 -25.50
N GLN A 153 13.87 4.18 -25.57
CA GLN A 153 12.90 4.05 -26.66
C GLN A 153 11.75 5.06 -26.49
N ARG A 154 11.24 5.59 -27.61
CA ARG A 154 10.21 6.65 -27.65
C ARG A 154 8.90 6.31 -26.89
N THR A 155 8.63 5.03 -26.65
CA THR A 155 7.53 4.51 -25.83
C THR A 155 7.81 4.48 -24.34
N GLU A 156 9.08 4.44 -23.93
CA GLU A 156 9.53 4.42 -22.53
C GLU A 156 9.68 5.84 -21.96
N GLU A 157 10.07 6.81 -22.79
CA GLU A 157 10.05 8.24 -22.43
C GLU A 157 8.66 8.68 -21.94
N ARG A 158 7.58 8.21 -22.59
CA ARG A 158 6.19 8.57 -22.24
C ARG A 158 5.86 8.32 -20.76
N TYR A 159 6.27 7.18 -20.19
CA TYR A 159 5.94 6.87 -18.79
C TYR A 159 6.78 7.66 -17.79
N LEU A 160 8.02 8.00 -18.16
CA LEU A 160 8.90 8.82 -17.34
C LEU A 160 8.47 10.30 -17.34
N ALA A 161 8.07 10.82 -18.52
CA ALA A 161 7.44 12.13 -18.64
C ALA A 161 6.09 12.18 -17.89
N HIS A 162 5.21 11.19 -18.06
CA HIS A 162 3.94 11.13 -17.30
C HIS A 162 4.18 11.08 -15.77
N PHE A 163 5.23 10.39 -15.31
CA PHE A 163 5.63 10.46 -13.90
C PHE A 163 6.02 11.88 -13.47
N ALA A 164 6.91 12.54 -14.23
CA ALA A 164 7.41 13.87 -13.92
C ALA A 164 6.32 14.96 -14.02
N ASP A 165 5.43 14.90 -15.00
CA ASP A 165 4.38 15.90 -15.19
C ASP A 165 3.15 15.66 -14.29
N GLN A 166 2.74 14.40 -14.07
CA GLN A 166 1.46 14.07 -13.42
C GLN A 166 1.60 13.35 -12.08
N VAL A 167 2.38 12.28 -11.99
CA VAL A 167 2.45 11.50 -10.74
C VAL A 167 3.16 12.28 -9.63
N SER A 168 4.19 13.06 -9.98
CA SER A 168 4.96 13.88 -9.04
C SER A 168 4.13 14.90 -8.24
N ILE A 169 3.06 15.46 -8.82
CA ILE A 169 2.18 16.44 -8.15
C ILE A 169 1.10 15.75 -7.30
N LEU A 170 0.74 14.51 -7.63
CA LEU A 170 -0.13 13.68 -6.80
C LEU A 170 0.62 13.07 -5.60
N LEU A 171 1.95 12.97 -5.69
CA LEU A 171 2.83 12.55 -4.61
C LEU A 171 3.29 13.71 -3.69
N ILE A 172 3.10 14.98 -4.07
CA ILE A 172 3.35 16.16 -3.21
C ILE A 172 2.18 17.12 -3.34
N ILE A 173 1.21 16.94 -2.44
CA ILE A 173 -0.12 17.55 -2.52
C ILE A 173 -0.07 19.09 -2.34
N TYR A 174 0.92 19.60 -1.59
CA TYR A 174 1.11 21.04 -1.34
C TYR A 174 2.37 21.60 -2.02
N ASN A 175 2.39 21.54 -3.35
CA ASN A 175 3.45 22.10 -4.20
C ASN A 175 3.34 23.64 -4.32
N THR A 176 3.68 24.36 -3.25
CA THR A 176 3.67 25.84 -3.19
C THR A 176 4.96 26.46 -3.75
N PRO A 177 5.00 27.77 -4.08
CA PRO A 177 6.22 28.46 -4.49
C PRO A 177 7.37 28.46 -3.45
N HIS A 178 7.09 28.12 -2.19
CA HIS A 178 8.08 27.97 -1.11
C HIS A 178 8.57 26.53 -0.91
N ASN A 179 8.10 25.58 -1.73
CA ASN A 179 8.38 24.16 -1.61
C ASN A 179 8.96 23.61 -2.93
N ALA A 180 10.06 22.85 -2.88
CA ALA A 180 10.49 22.07 -4.04
C ALA A 180 9.60 20.83 -4.23
N ASN A 181 9.47 20.37 -5.48
CA ASN A 181 9.00 19.02 -5.80
C ASN A 181 10.19 18.15 -6.25
N PRO A 182 10.78 17.31 -5.37
CA PRO A 182 12.03 16.62 -5.68
C PRO A 182 11.85 15.50 -6.72
N TYR A 183 10.64 14.95 -6.84
CA TYR A 183 10.24 14.02 -7.90
C TYR A 183 10.35 14.66 -9.31
N ARG A 184 10.23 16.00 -9.41
CA ARG A 184 10.44 16.77 -10.64
C ARG A 184 11.88 17.25 -10.81
N THR A 185 12.53 17.74 -9.74
CA THR A 185 13.80 18.47 -9.88
C THR A 185 15.06 17.62 -9.71
N HIS A 186 15.03 16.54 -8.92
CA HIS A 186 16.24 15.76 -8.59
C HIS A 186 16.12 14.27 -8.96
N PHE A 187 14.92 13.68 -8.86
CA PHE A 187 14.71 12.28 -9.24
C PHE A 187 15.08 11.96 -10.72
N PRO A 188 14.93 12.89 -11.69
CA PRO A 188 15.52 12.77 -13.02
C PRO A 188 17.04 12.53 -13.07
N ASP A 189 17.81 13.03 -12.10
CA ASP A 189 19.26 12.83 -12.04
C ASP A 189 19.59 11.40 -11.59
N PHE A 190 18.92 10.94 -10.53
CA PHE A 190 18.98 9.54 -10.09
C PHE A 190 18.49 8.57 -11.19
N ALA A 191 17.53 8.96 -12.02
CA ALA A 191 17.07 8.17 -13.17
C ALA A 191 18.10 8.13 -14.33
N ARG A 192 18.97 9.13 -14.45
CA ARG A 192 20.08 9.13 -15.43
C ARG A 192 21.25 8.24 -14.98
N SER A 193 21.51 8.12 -13.69
CA SER A 193 22.56 7.24 -13.14
C SER A 193 22.10 5.81 -12.86
N SER A 194 20.81 5.59 -12.56
CA SER A 194 20.28 4.28 -12.17
C SER A 194 19.13 3.77 -13.06
N PRO A 195 19.33 2.64 -13.76
CA PRO A 195 18.26 1.95 -14.46
C PRO A 195 17.12 1.49 -13.53
N THR A 196 17.39 1.10 -12.28
CA THR A 196 16.31 0.70 -11.36
C THR A 196 15.44 1.89 -10.98
N MET A 197 16.03 3.07 -10.78
CA MET A 197 15.30 4.32 -10.54
C MET A 197 14.41 4.69 -11.73
N ALA A 198 14.97 4.70 -12.94
CA ALA A 198 14.22 5.02 -14.16
C ALA A 198 13.04 4.05 -14.38
N ASN A 199 13.25 2.74 -14.17
CA ASN A 199 12.18 1.76 -14.28
C ASN A 199 11.13 1.89 -13.15
N ALA A 200 11.49 2.37 -11.94
CA ALA A 200 10.52 2.62 -10.86
C ALA A 200 9.61 3.82 -11.14
N MET A 201 10.19 4.94 -11.60
CA MET A 201 9.42 6.12 -12.04
C MET A 201 8.51 5.76 -13.23
N GLN A 202 9.01 5.01 -14.21
CA GLN A 202 8.20 4.50 -15.33
C GLN A 202 7.10 3.53 -14.88
N ALA A 203 7.34 2.69 -13.86
CA ALA A 203 6.32 1.78 -13.33
C ALA A 203 5.15 2.57 -12.71
N LEU A 204 5.44 3.57 -11.87
CA LEU A 204 4.41 4.46 -11.30
C LEU A 204 3.67 5.27 -12.37
N GLY A 205 4.38 5.83 -13.36
CA GLY A 205 3.77 6.53 -14.49
C GLY A 205 2.83 5.65 -15.33
N ALA A 206 3.21 4.39 -15.55
CA ALA A 206 2.38 3.40 -16.23
C ALA A 206 1.20 2.93 -15.38
N LEU A 207 1.37 2.76 -14.07
CA LEU A 207 0.32 2.35 -13.13
C LEU A 207 -0.76 3.41 -13.01
N HIS A 208 -0.40 4.68 -12.82
CA HIS A 208 -1.36 5.78 -12.81
C HIS A 208 -2.18 5.79 -14.12
N LEU A 209 -1.51 5.72 -15.28
CA LEU A 209 -2.19 5.64 -16.58
C LEU A 209 -3.09 4.41 -16.71
N ALA A 210 -2.76 3.28 -16.07
CA ALA A 210 -3.64 2.11 -16.04
C ALA A 210 -4.89 2.36 -15.19
N ASN A 211 -4.73 2.96 -14.01
CA ASN A 211 -5.80 3.23 -13.06
C ASN A 211 -6.75 4.34 -13.50
N THR A 212 -6.29 5.27 -14.35
CA THR A 212 -7.11 6.33 -14.96
C THR A 212 -7.55 6.03 -16.41
N SER A 213 -7.26 4.83 -16.93
CA SER A 213 -7.73 4.35 -18.24
C SER A 213 -8.78 3.25 -18.11
N VAL A 214 -9.46 2.94 -19.22
CA VAL A 214 -10.40 1.81 -19.34
C VAL A 214 -9.98 0.82 -20.43
N GLY A 215 -10.59 -0.36 -20.42
CA GLY A 215 -10.50 -1.36 -21.49
C GLY A 215 -9.07 -1.80 -21.85
N SER A 216 -8.80 -1.89 -23.15
CA SER A 216 -7.50 -2.34 -23.68
C SER A 216 -6.33 -1.41 -23.32
N GLN A 217 -6.57 -0.10 -23.19
CA GLN A 217 -5.52 0.86 -22.80
C GLN A 217 -5.09 0.65 -21.35
N ARG A 218 -6.05 0.48 -20.42
CA ARG A 218 -5.75 0.08 -19.03
C ARG A 218 -4.87 -1.17 -19.00
N ASN A 219 -5.28 -2.22 -19.70
CA ASN A 219 -4.56 -3.50 -19.66
C ASN A 219 -3.13 -3.37 -20.21
N ARG A 220 -2.94 -2.60 -21.29
CA ARG A 220 -1.61 -2.31 -21.86
C ARG A 220 -0.73 -1.51 -20.89
N HIS A 221 -1.28 -0.48 -20.24
CA HIS A 221 -0.55 0.33 -19.27
C HIS A 221 -0.19 -0.49 -18.01
N PHE A 222 -1.11 -1.33 -17.52
CA PHE A 222 -0.87 -2.23 -16.39
C PHE A 222 0.23 -3.27 -16.67
N GLN A 223 0.22 -3.88 -17.86
CA GLN A 223 1.28 -4.81 -18.29
C GLN A 223 2.67 -4.13 -18.30
N GLN A 224 2.74 -2.87 -18.73
CA GLN A 224 3.99 -2.10 -18.70
C GLN A 224 4.42 -1.76 -17.26
N ALA A 225 3.48 -1.36 -16.38
CA ALA A 225 3.75 -1.13 -14.96
C ALA A 225 4.33 -2.37 -14.28
N MET A 226 3.67 -3.53 -14.44
CA MET A 226 4.12 -4.83 -13.90
C MET A 226 5.48 -5.26 -14.46
N SER A 227 5.71 -5.07 -15.77
CA SER A 227 6.99 -5.39 -16.41
C SER A 227 8.13 -4.54 -15.83
N LYS A 228 7.93 -3.22 -15.74
CA LYS A 228 8.89 -2.26 -15.20
C LYS A 228 9.19 -2.52 -13.72
N TYR A 229 8.16 -2.66 -12.89
CA TYR A 229 8.29 -3.10 -11.48
C TYR A 229 9.11 -4.39 -11.36
N GLY A 230 8.84 -5.38 -12.22
CA GLY A 230 9.55 -6.66 -12.25
C GLY A 230 11.04 -6.53 -12.58
N VAL A 231 11.45 -5.53 -13.37
CA VAL A 231 12.86 -5.19 -13.61
C VAL A 231 13.49 -4.55 -12.36
N VAL A 232 12.80 -3.60 -11.71
CA VAL A 232 13.30 -2.93 -10.49
C VAL A 232 13.61 -3.93 -9.38
N VAL A 233 12.66 -4.82 -9.06
CA VAL A 233 12.83 -5.82 -7.99
C VAL A 233 13.89 -6.88 -8.34
N LYS A 234 14.08 -7.23 -9.62
CA LYS A 234 15.21 -8.06 -10.06
C LYS A 234 16.55 -7.35 -9.87
N GLY A 235 16.64 -6.08 -10.25
CA GLY A 235 17.84 -5.26 -10.06
C GLY A 235 18.23 -5.13 -8.60
N PHE A 236 17.29 -4.78 -7.72
CA PHE A 236 17.51 -4.74 -6.27
C PHE A 236 18.05 -6.06 -5.71
N ARG A 237 17.45 -7.20 -6.09
CA ARG A 237 17.91 -8.52 -5.64
C ARG A 237 19.33 -8.84 -6.09
N ALA A 238 19.71 -8.44 -7.31
CA ALA A 238 21.08 -8.60 -7.79
C ALA A 238 22.06 -7.75 -6.97
N ARG A 239 21.78 -6.45 -6.79
CA ARG A 239 22.65 -5.54 -6.03
C ARG A 239 22.77 -5.93 -4.55
N TYR A 240 21.65 -6.26 -3.89
CA TYR A 240 21.63 -6.69 -2.49
C TYR A 240 22.36 -8.02 -2.25
N SER A 241 22.47 -8.88 -3.27
CA SER A 241 23.19 -10.16 -3.18
C SER A 241 24.70 -10.05 -3.51
N ASP A 242 25.20 -8.85 -3.81
CA ASP A 242 26.58 -8.60 -4.24
C ASP A 242 27.34 -7.78 -3.18
N PRO A 243 28.21 -8.40 -2.36
CA PRO A 243 28.98 -7.70 -1.31
C PRO A 243 29.97 -6.65 -1.82
N SER A 244 30.20 -6.56 -3.14
CA SER A 244 30.99 -5.49 -3.75
C SER A 244 30.19 -4.20 -3.98
N GLN A 245 28.85 -4.28 -4.04
CA GLN A 245 27.98 -3.15 -4.35
C GLN A 245 27.34 -2.56 -3.07
N GLN A 246 27.81 -1.38 -2.68
CA GLN A 246 27.15 -0.58 -1.63
C GLN A 246 25.83 0.00 -2.15
N LEU A 247 24.80 0.00 -1.30
CA LEU A 247 23.49 0.61 -1.59
C LEU A 247 23.53 2.10 -1.18
N GLY A 248 23.05 2.98 -2.05
CA GLY A 248 23.09 4.44 -1.87
C GLY A 248 21.71 5.07 -1.70
N LEU A 249 21.65 6.41 -1.64
CA LEU A 249 20.40 7.16 -1.59
C LEU A 249 19.53 6.96 -2.83
N THR A 250 20.13 6.64 -3.99
CA THR A 250 19.37 6.27 -5.18
C THR A 250 18.62 4.96 -4.98
N ASP A 251 19.20 3.98 -4.27
CA ASP A 251 18.51 2.73 -3.91
C ASP A 251 17.41 2.99 -2.87
N PHE A 252 17.67 3.86 -1.89
CA PHE A 252 16.68 4.28 -0.90
C PHE A 252 15.46 4.94 -1.56
N ALA A 253 15.68 5.92 -2.43
CA ALA A 253 14.63 6.59 -3.21
C ALA A 253 13.88 5.61 -4.12
N THR A 254 14.58 4.71 -4.81
CA THR A 254 13.95 3.68 -5.66
C THR A 254 13.08 2.72 -4.84
N CYS A 255 13.47 2.41 -3.59
CA CYS A 255 12.71 1.52 -2.70
C CYS A 255 11.45 2.21 -2.17
N LEU A 256 11.53 3.49 -1.81
CA LEU A 256 10.38 4.30 -1.42
C LEU A 256 9.35 4.47 -2.57
N LEU A 257 9.82 4.59 -3.82
CA LEU A 257 8.94 4.53 -5.00
C LEU A 257 8.22 3.17 -5.14
N LEU A 258 8.80 2.04 -4.70
CA LEU A 258 8.09 0.76 -4.67
C LEU A 258 7.00 0.72 -3.59
N SER A 259 7.22 1.31 -2.41
CA SER A 259 6.16 1.47 -1.39
C SER A 259 4.98 2.28 -1.93
N LEU A 260 5.26 3.40 -2.62
CA LEU A 260 4.25 4.23 -3.28
C LEU A 260 3.54 3.50 -4.44
N PHE A 261 4.24 2.59 -5.13
CA PHE A 261 3.64 1.75 -6.18
C PHE A 261 2.60 0.79 -5.60
N GLU A 262 2.92 0.05 -4.54
CA GLU A 262 1.98 -0.86 -3.88
C GLU A 262 0.79 -0.13 -3.27
N MET A 263 0.99 1.12 -2.82
CA MET A 263 -0.08 1.99 -2.33
C MET A 263 -1.05 2.41 -3.45
N MET A 264 -0.52 2.78 -4.62
CA MET A 264 -1.31 3.19 -5.79
C MET A 264 -2.04 2.00 -6.44
N ASP A 265 -1.43 0.82 -6.50
CA ASP A 265 -2.01 -0.41 -7.05
C ASP A 265 -2.98 -1.08 -6.06
N SER A 266 -2.60 -1.07 -4.78
CA SER A 266 -3.29 -1.60 -3.61
C SER A 266 -3.79 -3.05 -3.72
N GLN A 267 -3.37 -3.85 -4.70
CA GLN A 267 -3.81 -5.24 -4.77
C GLN A 267 -3.22 -6.08 -3.62
N HIS A 268 -2.04 -5.70 -3.11
CA HIS A 268 -1.23 -6.54 -2.24
C HIS A 268 -0.65 -5.81 -1.02
N HIS A 269 -0.30 -6.57 0.01
CA HIS A 269 0.35 -6.06 1.24
C HIS A 269 1.89 -6.04 1.11
N ASN A 270 2.44 -5.95 -0.10
CA ASN A 270 3.91 -5.89 -0.25
C ASN A 270 4.49 -4.52 0.12
N TRP A 271 3.65 -3.49 0.33
CA TRP A 271 4.08 -2.19 0.85
C TRP A 271 4.89 -2.34 2.15
N ALA A 272 4.43 -3.21 3.07
CA ALA A 272 5.12 -3.52 4.33
C ALA A 272 6.43 -4.30 4.14
N VAL A 273 6.63 -4.90 2.95
CA VAL A 273 7.85 -5.61 2.57
C VAL A 273 8.87 -4.62 1.99
N HIS A 274 8.43 -3.68 1.15
CA HIS A 274 9.30 -2.60 0.64
C HIS A 274 9.71 -1.63 1.75
N LEU A 275 8.82 -1.28 2.71
CA LEU A 275 9.22 -0.48 3.88
C LEU A 275 10.30 -1.16 4.72
N LYS A 276 10.20 -2.49 4.93
CA LYS A 276 11.26 -3.25 5.60
C LYS A 276 12.56 -3.27 4.77
N GLY A 277 12.48 -3.30 3.44
CA GLY A 277 13.65 -3.10 2.56
C GLY A 277 14.25 -1.70 2.67
N ALA A 278 13.42 -0.66 2.69
CA ALA A 278 13.84 0.74 2.84
C ALA A 278 14.48 0.99 4.20
N ARG A 279 14.01 0.33 5.27
CA ARG A 279 14.68 0.27 6.58
C ARG A 279 16.07 -0.32 6.50
N GLU A 280 16.28 -1.46 5.83
CA GLU A 280 17.63 -2.03 5.74
C GLU A 280 18.59 -1.08 5.01
N ILE A 281 18.13 -0.42 3.95
CA ILE A 281 18.92 0.61 3.24
C ILE A 281 19.18 1.82 4.15
N TYR A 282 18.17 2.29 4.88
CA TYR A 282 18.30 3.35 5.88
C TYR A 282 19.34 2.98 6.96
N ASN A 283 19.32 1.75 7.47
CA ASN A 283 20.28 1.28 8.46
C ASN A 283 21.72 1.26 7.91
N ILE A 284 21.90 0.80 6.67
CA ILE A 284 23.19 0.81 5.96
C ILE A 284 23.71 2.24 5.72
N LEU A 285 22.81 3.20 5.47
CA LEU A 285 23.16 4.60 5.22
C LEU A 285 23.45 5.39 6.51
N PHE A 286 22.66 5.21 7.57
CA PHE A 286 22.67 6.12 8.73
C PHE A 286 23.36 5.59 9.98
N TYR A 287 23.59 4.28 10.10
CA TYR A 287 24.36 3.69 11.20
C TYR A 287 25.71 3.15 10.70
N PRO A 288 26.83 3.41 11.41
CA PRO A 288 28.15 2.90 11.04
C PRO A 288 28.14 1.37 10.93
N GLN A 289 28.71 0.85 9.84
CA GLN A 289 28.83 -0.58 9.59
C GLN A 289 30.28 -1.03 9.86
N PRO A 290 30.52 -2.16 10.56
CA PRO A 290 31.88 -2.68 10.75
C PRO A 290 32.55 -2.98 9.40
N GLY A 291 33.61 -2.27 9.04
CA GLY A 291 34.25 -2.43 7.73
C GLY A 291 35.35 -1.43 7.41
N ASP A 292 35.65 -1.35 6.11
CA ASP A 292 36.68 -0.51 5.49
C ASP A 292 36.36 0.99 5.59
N SER A 293 37.33 1.78 6.04
CA SER A 293 37.28 3.25 6.10
C SER A 293 36.88 3.91 4.79
N ALA A 294 37.20 3.32 3.63
CA ALA A 294 36.76 3.84 2.32
C ALA A 294 35.24 3.71 2.12
N ARG A 295 34.64 2.60 2.56
CA ARG A 295 33.17 2.38 2.53
C ARG A 295 32.43 3.29 3.50
N GLU A 296 33.03 3.56 4.65
CA GLU A 296 32.50 4.52 5.64
C GLU A 296 32.58 5.96 5.11
N ALA A 297 33.69 6.36 4.48
CA ALA A 297 33.80 7.66 3.82
C ALA A 297 32.76 7.82 2.70
N GLN A 298 32.51 6.77 1.90
CA GLN A 298 31.45 6.76 0.88
C GLN A 298 30.05 6.86 1.52
N ARG A 299 29.78 6.15 2.62
CA ARG A 299 28.51 6.25 3.37
C ARG A 299 28.26 7.68 3.85
N VAL A 300 29.27 8.31 4.46
CA VAL A 300 29.17 9.70 4.93
C VAL A 300 28.92 10.65 3.77
N ALA A 301 29.61 10.49 2.63
CA ALA A 301 29.39 11.30 1.44
C ALA A 301 27.95 11.18 0.89
N GLU A 302 27.39 9.97 0.82
CA GLU A 302 25.97 9.74 0.48
C GLU A 302 25.05 10.50 1.45
N THR A 303 25.25 10.39 2.78
CA THR A 303 24.37 11.06 3.77
C THR A 303 24.41 12.59 3.73
N ASN A 304 25.43 13.20 3.10
CA ASN A 304 25.52 14.65 2.92
C ASN A 304 24.76 15.17 1.69
N HIS A 305 24.13 14.31 0.89
CA HIS A 305 23.38 14.70 -0.30
C HIS A 305 22.11 15.52 0.03
N PRO A 306 21.77 16.59 -0.73
CA PRO A 306 20.64 17.47 -0.43
C PRO A 306 19.28 16.78 -0.27
N LEU A 307 19.05 15.63 -0.93
CA LEU A 307 17.78 14.88 -0.79
C LEU A 307 17.59 14.16 0.56
N ARG A 308 18.58 14.14 1.47
CA ARG A 308 18.44 13.42 2.76
C ARG A 308 17.17 13.80 3.55
N PRO A 309 16.87 15.09 3.83
CA PRO A 309 15.70 15.44 4.64
C PRO A 309 14.39 14.96 4.00
N PHE A 310 14.26 15.13 2.69
CA PHE A 310 13.11 14.67 1.91
C PHE A 310 12.94 13.14 1.97
N LEU A 311 14.00 12.37 1.70
CA LEU A 311 13.90 10.91 1.63
C LEU A 311 13.66 10.28 3.01
N VAL A 312 14.24 10.83 4.08
CA VAL A 312 13.94 10.39 5.45
C VAL A 312 12.51 10.77 5.85
N SER A 313 12.03 11.96 5.44
CA SER A 313 10.64 12.39 5.69
C SER A 313 9.59 11.58 4.93
N LEU A 314 9.94 11.14 3.71
CA LEU A 314 9.13 10.22 2.89
C LEU A 314 9.08 8.83 3.53
N LEU A 315 10.21 8.31 4.04
CA LEU A 315 10.20 7.08 4.81
C LEU A 315 9.29 7.23 6.03
N SER A 316 9.52 8.22 6.89
CA SER A 316 8.76 8.36 8.15
C SER A 316 7.26 8.54 7.94
N TYR A 317 6.83 9.25 6.89
CA TYR A 317 5.42 9.40 6.57
C TYR A 317 4.78 8.08 6.11
N LEU A 318 5.44 7.31 5.24
CA LEU A 318 4.96 5.99 4.82
C LEU A 318 5.03 4.95 5.95
N ASP A 319 6.01 5.09 6.84
CA ASP A 319 6.25 4.21 7.98
C ASP A 319 5.15 4.39 9.05
N VAL A 320 4.85 5.64 9.43
CA VAL A 320 3.76 5.98 10.35
C VAL A 320 2.39 5.65 9.74
N ALA A 321 2.19 5.88 8.45
CA ALA A 321 0.98 5.41 7.76
C ALA A 321 0.86 3.86 7.78
N GLY A 322 1.97 3.14 7.70
CA GLY A 322 2.04 1.69 7.92
C GLY A 322 1.70 1.27 9.35
N ALA A 323 2.15 2.05 10.33
CA ALA A 323 1.85 1.85 11.75
C ALA A 323 0.35 2.10 12.07
N CYS A 324 -0.29 3.08 11.42
CA CYS A 324 -1.74 3.27 11.48
C CYS A 324 -2.54 2.16 10.79
N ALA A 325 -1.93 1.40 9.86
CA ALA A 325 -2.57 0.31 9.12
C ALA A 325 -2.36 -1.07 9.77
N THR A 326 -1.29 -1.25 10.55
CA THR A 326 -0.84 -2.54 11.12
C THR A 326 -0.16 -2.36 12.48
N PRO A 327 -0.31 -3.29 13.44
CA PRO A 327 0.26 -3.15 14.78
C PRO A 327 1.76 -3.45 14.81
N GLY A 328 2.47 -2.80 15.72
CA GLY A 328 3.89 -3.05 16.00
C GLY A 328 4.79 -1.82 15.91
N GLY A 329 4.22 -0.62 15.77
CA GLY A 329 4.97 0.62 15.64
C GLY A 329 5.55 0.81 14.23
N THR A 330 6.52 1.73 14.12
CA THR A 330 7.27 2.01 12.90
C THR A 330 8.37 0.96 12.65
N VAL A 331 8.73 0.72 11.39
CA VAL A 331 9.77 -0.25 11.01
C VAL A 331 11.16 0.23 11.43
N VAL A 332 11.43 1.54 11.40
CA VAL A 332 12.57 2.16 12.08
C VAL A 332 12.08 2.69 13.44
N GLU A 333 12.80 2.36 14.51
CA GLU A 333 12.41 2.75 15.87
C GLU A 333 12.66 4.24 16.16
N GLY A 334 11.78 4.84 16.94
CA GLY A 334 11.90 6.23 17.42
C GLY A 334 11.58 7.31 16.38
N ASN A 335 11.88 8.56 16.71
CA ASN A 335 11.53 9.75 15.94
C ASN A 335 12.64 10.20 14.97
N TYR A 336 13.22 9.22 14.26
CA TYR A 336 14.43 9.34 13.45
C TYR A 336 14.43 10.44 12.36
N TRP A 337 13.25 10.91 11.94
CA TRP A 337 13.11 12.07 11.05
C TRP A 337 13.59 13.38 11.72
N LYS A 338 13.34 13.55 13.02
CA LYS A 338 13.83 14.73 13.77
C LYS A 338 15.36 14.78 13.85
N THR A 339 16.02 13.63 13.92
CA THR A 339 17.49 13.53 14.06
C THR A 339 18.18 13.37 12.71
N MET A 340 18.01 12.23 12.03
CA MET A 340 18.69 11.90 10.78
C MET A 340 18.06 12.58 9.55
N GLY A 341 16.78 12.97 9.63
CA GLY A 341 16.15 13.85 8.63
C GLY A 341 16.58 15.31 8.77
N GLY A 342 16.87 15.76 10.00
CA GLY A 342 17.11 17.18 10.33
C GLY A 342 15.82 18.01 10.43
N GLY A 343 14.65 17.35 10.39
CA GLY A 343 13.34 17.97 10.23
C GLY A 343 12.37 17.02 9.55
N TRP A 344 11.13 17.45 9.34
CA TRP A 344 10.17 16.72 8.50
C TRP A 344 9.59 17.62 7.42
N GLU A 345 9.74 17.20 6.17
CA GLU A 345 9.57 18.02 4.96
C GLU A 345 8.83 17.28 3.81
N TYR A 346 8.10 16.22 4.14
CA TYR A 346 7.27 15.51 3.16
C TYR A 346 5.84 16.08 3.12
N ASN A 347 5.14 15.95 1.98
CA ASN A 347 3.76 16.37 1.69
C ASN A 347 3.36 17.83 1.96
N LEU A 348 3.60 18.38 3.16
CA LEU A 348 3.56 19.82 3.47
C LEU A 348 4.78 20.59 2.89
N GLY A 349 5.57 19.91 2.04
CA GLY A 349 6.56 20.50 1.14
C GLY A 349 7.97 20.64 1.70
N THR A 350 8.91 20.73 0.75
CA THR A 350 10.36 20.58 0.97
C THR A 350 11.10 21.90 0.70
N PRO A 351 11.24 22.79 1.70
CA PRO A 351 11.92 24.08 1.54
C PRO A 351 13.45 23.95 1.44
N THR A 352 14.09 22.92 2.01
CA THR A 352 15.58 22.81 2.05
C THR A 352 16.26 22.77 0.68
N LEU A 353 15.52 22.48 -0.39
CA LEU A 353 16.00 22.42 -1.76
C LEU A 353 15.79 23.73 -2.54
N LEU A 354 15.23 24.77 -1.92
CA LEU A 354 15.05 26.12 -2.49
C LEU A 354 15.95 27.13 -1.77
N SER A 355 17.26 26.99 -1.92
CA SER A 355 18.28 27.82 -1.25
C SER A 355 18.19 29.34 -1.51
N THR A 356 17.35 29.78 -2.44
CA THR A 356 17.11 31.18 -2.80
C THR A 356 15.78 31.74 -2.31
N ILE A 357 14.88 30.93 -1.73
CA ILE A 357 13.55 31.34 -1.28
C ILE A 357 13.40 31.03 0.22
N PRO A 358 13.16 32.04 1.08
CA PRO A 358 12.89 31.80 2.50
C PRO A 358 11.66 30.90 2.71
N ASP A 359 11.78 29.99 3.66
CA ASP A 359 10.69 29.12 4.09
C ASP A 359 9.53 29.94 4.70
N ASN A 360 8.29 29.48 4.54
CA ASN A 360 7.13 30.09 5.17
C ASN A 360 7.09 29.67 6.65
N PRO A 361 7.21 30.60 7.63
CA PRO A 361 7.28 30.24 9.05
C PRO A 361 6.02 29.52 9.54
N ARG A 362 4.84 29.80 8.97
CA ARG A 362 3.60 29.08 9.31
C ARG A 362 3.63 27.63 8.82
N LEU A 363 4.23 27.36 7.65
CA LEU A 363 4.42 25.98 7.18
C LEU A 363 5.49 25.25 8.00
N LEU A 364 6.53 25.93 8.49
CA LEU A 364 7.51 25.36 9.40
C LEU A 364 6.85 24.94 10.73
N GLU A 365 6.07 25.82 11.34
CA GLU A 365 5.28 25.52 12.55
C GLU A 365 4.32 24.34 12.35
N LEU A 366 3.61 24.28 11.22
CA LEU A 366 2.70 23.18 10.88
C LEU A 366 3.46 21.86 10.64
N ARG A 367 4.62 21.87 9.97
CA ARG A 367 5.49 20.69 9.84
C ARG A 367 6.02 20.21 11.19
N GLN A 368 6.33 21.11 12.12
CA GLN A 368 6.70 20.73 13.49
C GLN A 368 5.52 20.14 14.27
N ALA A 369 4.31 20.69 14.13
CA ALA A 369 3.10 20.13 14.74
C ALA A 369 2.81 18.73 14.20
N TRP A 370 2.85 18.54 12.88
CA TRP A 370 2.72 17.24 12.23
C TRP A 370 3.76 16.22 12.71
N SER A 371 5.03 16.64 12.76
CA SER A 371 6.15 15.81 13.23
C SER A 371 5.95 15.30 14.67
N ARG A 372 5.23 16.03 15.52
CA ARG A 372 4.80 15.57 16.86
C ARG A 372 3.57 14.66 16.82
N LEU A 373 2.59 14.92 15.94
CA LEU A 373 1.39 14.09 15.82
C LEU A 373 1.71 12.66 15.34
N MET A 374 2.67 12.54 14.41
CA MET A 374 3.18 11.25 13.93
C MET A 374 3.79 10.38 15.03
N GLU A 375 4.40 10.97 16.08
CA GLU A 375 4.93 10.21 17.22
C GLU A 375 3.80 9.55 18.02
N VAL A 376 2.68 10.26 18.21
CA VAL A 376 1.51 9.74 18.91
C VAL A 376 0.80 8.67 18.09
N GLN A 377 0.74 8.83 16.76
CA GLN A 377 0.24 7.80 15.84
C GLN A 377 1.08 6.51 15.90
N ALA A 378 2.41 6.63 15.92
CA ALA A 378 3.30 5.48 16.12
C ALA A 378 3.09 4.82 17.49
N ALA A 379 2.91 5.61 18.56
CA ALA A 379 2.62 5.10 19.91
C ALA A 379 1.31 4.29 19.98
N ILE A 380 0.26 4.70 19.25
CA ILE A 380 -1.01 3.94 19.16
C ILE A 380 -0.77 2.57 18.51
N SER A 381 0.10 2.47 17.51
CA SER A 381 0.44 1.19 16.86
C SER A 381 1.24 0.24 17.77
N THR A 382 2.15 0.78 18.58
CA THR A 382 2.85 0.03 19.63
C THR A 382 1.88 -0.44 20.71
N PHE A 383 1.00 0.44 21.20
CA PHE A 383 -0.06 0.09 22.13
C PHE A 383 -1.00 -1.00 21.57
N ALA A 384 -1.38 -0.94 20.29
CA ALA A 384 -2.18 -1.98 19.64
C ALA A 384 -1.48 -3.36 19.59
N TYR A 385 -0.15 -3.39 19.55
CA TYR A 385 0.64 -4.62 19.61
C TYR A 385 0.76 -5.16 21.04
N ASP A 386 1.10 -4.30 22.00
CA ASP A 386 1.26 -4.66 23.42
C ASP A 386 -0.07 -5.12 24.04
N LYS A 387 -1.17 -4.43 23.70
CA LYS A 387 -2.55 -4.80 24.04
C LYS A 387 -2.95 -6.19 23.49
N LYS A 388 -2.37 -6.61 22.37
CA LYS A 388 -2.61 -7.93 21.77
C LYS A 388 -1.75 -9.04 22.39
N THR A 389 -0.62 -8.69 23.02
CA THR A 389 0.43 -9.66 23.35
C THR A 389 0.67 -9.86 24.84
N TRP A 390 0.55 -8.83 25.69
CA TRP A 390 0.88 -8.97 27.13
C TRP A 390 0.12 -8.07 28.11
N MET A 391 -0.46 -6.92 27.69
CA MET A 391 -1.06 -5.98 28.64
C MET A 391 -2.33 -6.50 29.32
N THR A 392 -2.46 -6.24 30.63
CA THR A 392 -3.73 -6.37 31.35
C THR A 392 -4.72 -5.25 30.98
N ILE A 393 -5.97 -5.35 31.44
CA ILE A 393 -6.97 -4.29 31.27
C ILE A 393 -6.49 -2.97 31.89
N ASP A 394 -5.97 -3.00 33.12
CA ASP A 394 -5.50 -1.80 33.83
C ASP A 394 -4.28 -1.16 33.17
N GLN A 395 -3.34 -1.98 32.67
CA GLN A 395 -2.20 -1.51 31.89
C GLN A 395 -2.63 -0.88 30.57
N SER A 396 -3.59 -1.50 29.86
CA SER A 396 -4.20 -0.95 28.65
C SER A 396 -4.99 0.34 28.91
N ASP A 397 -5.51 0.55 30.12
CA ASP A 397 -6.19 1.78 30.53
C ASP A 397 -5.21 2.90 30.89
N ALA A 398 -4.11 2.57 31.56
CA ALA A 398 -3.03 3.50 31.84
C ALA A 398 -2.39 4.00 30.53
N MET A 399 -2.10 3.09 29.60
CA MET A 399 -1.54 3.43 28.28
C MET A 399 -2.51 4.27 27.44
N TYR A 400 -3.81 3.94 27.43
CA TYR A 400 -4.83 4.77 26.79
C TYR A 400 -4.84 6.20 27.36
N LYS A 401 -4.82 6.35 28.69
CA LYS A 401 -4.84 7.67 29.36
C LYS A 401 -3.58 8.48 29.06
N ASP A 402 -2.41 7.85 29.01
CA ASP A 402 -1.16 8.53 28.66
C ASP A 402 -1.19 9.06 27.21
N ILE A 403 -1.49 8.21 26.24
CA ILE A 403 -1.56 8.61 24.82
C ILE A 403 -2.67 9.66 24.58
N PHE A 404 -3.79 9.56 25.30
CA PHE A 404 -4.85 10.58 25.26
C PHE A 404 -4.33 11.94 25.78
N ASN A 405 -3.59 11.94 26.91
CA ASN A 405 -2.96 13.15 27.44
C ASN A 405 -1.90 13.71 26.49
N GLN A 406 -1.14 12.87 25.78
CA GLN A 406 -0.21 13.32 24.73
C GLN A 406 -0.93 14.10 23.62
N LEU A 407 -2.11 13.67 23.18
CA LEU A 407 -2.93 14.41 22.20
C LEU A 407 -3.47 15.74 22.76
N VAL A 408 -3.89 15.78 24.02
CA VAL A 408 -4.35 17.02 24.68
C VAL A 408 -3.22 18.03 24.81
N VAL A 409 -2.04 17.60 25.25
CA VAL A 409 -0.82 18.43 25.32
C VAL A 409 -0.38 18.88 23.94
N TRP A 410 -0.44 17.98 22.94
CA TRP A 410 -0.17 18.32 21.54
C TRP A 410 -1.08 19.46 21.05
N ARG A 411 -2.39 19.39 21.32
CA ARG A 411 -3.35 20.43 20.89
C ARG A 411 -3.05 21.78 21.55
N ALA A 412 -2.74 21.79 22.84
CA ALA A 412 -2.32 23.00 23.55
C ALA A 412 -1.00 23.60 23.00
N MET A 413 -0.13 22.77 22.42
CA MET A 413 1.13 23.15 21.77
C MET A 413 1.01 23.33 20.23
N THR A 414 -0.19 23.53 19.69
CA THR A 414 -0.36 23.85 18.26
C THR A 414 -0.09 25.34 17.97
N PRO A 415 0.38 25.70 16.76
CA PRO A 415 0.55 27.10 16.37
C PRO A 415 -0.79 27.85 16.25
N PRO A 416 -0.79 29.21 16.27
CA PRO A 416 -2.01 30.02 16.24
C PRO A 416 -2.96 29.72 15.07
N CYS A 417 -2.45 29.28 13.92
CA CYS A 417 -3.27 28.88 12.78
C CYS A 417 -4.11 27.60 13.04
N LEU A 418 -3.62 26.68 13.85
CA LEU A 418 -4.41 25.53 14.31
C LEU A 418 -5.32 25.90 15.49
N GLN A 419 -4.87 26.78 16.39
CA GLN A 419 -5.69 27.21 17.54
C GLN A 419 -6.91 28.03 17.14
N LEU A 420 -6.76 28.95 16.16
CA LEU A 420 -7.82 29.87 15.71
C LEU A 420 -8.71 29.29 14.59
N LEU A 421 -8.52 28.03 14.20
CA LEU A 421 -9.41 27.35 13.27
C LEU A 421 -10.69 26.89 14.00
N ALA A 422 -11.55 27.84 14.35
CA ALA A 422 -12.82 27.60 15.03
C ALA A 422 -13.91 27.20 14.02
N ASP A 423 -14.88 28.07 13.75
CA ASP A 423 -15.99 27.82 12.85
C ASP A 423 -15.59 27.80 11.36
N LEU A 424 -16.37 27.07 10.58
CA LEU A 424 -16.09 26.73 9.17
C LEU A 424 -17.23 27.16 8.23
N ASP A 425 -18.08 28.10 8.68
CA ASP A 425 -18.99 28.83 7.81
C ASP A 425 -18.22 29.80 6.89
N ASP A 426 -18.91 30.36 5.90
CA ASP A 426 -18.26 31.15 4.84
C ASP A 426 -17.88 32.58 5.27
N GLU A 427 -18.42 33.10 6.38
CA GLU A 427 -18.02 34.39 6.96
C GLU A 427 -16.76 34.20 7.83
N SER A 428 -16.77 33.20 8.72
CA SER A 428 -15.62 32.86 9.57
C SER A 428 -14.40 32.46 8.75
N LEU A 429 -14.57 31.70 7.66
CA LEU A 429 -13.49 31.36 6.72
C LEU A 429 -12.99 32.56 5.89
N ALA A 430 -13.82 33.58 5.66
CA ALA A 430 -13.40 34.82 5.01
C ALA A 430 -12.63 35.76 5.95
N GLN A 431 -12.90 35.71 7.26
CA GLN A 431 -12.22 36.50 8.30
C GLN A 431 -10.99 35.78 8.90
N TYR A 432 -10.80 34.49 8.64
CA TYR A 432 -9.73 33.67 9.21
C TYR A 432 -8.32 34.20 8.87
N PRO A 433 -7.45 34.46 9.87
CA PRO A 433 -6.24 35.29 9.71
C PRO A 433 -5.06 34.65 8.94
N TYR A 434 -5.13 33.37 8.55
CA TYR A 434 -4.01 32.67 7.90
C TYR A 434 -4.42 31.92 6.60
N PRO A 435 -5.05 32.61 5.62
CA PRO A 435 -5.65 31.97 4.45
C PRO A 435 -4.65 31.22 3.56
N ASP A 436 -3.35 31.53 3.65
CA ASP A 436 -2.27 30.85 2.92
C ASP A 436 -2.01 29.42 3.42
N VAL A 437 -2.30 29.13 4.69
CA VAL A 437 -2.11 27.81 5.31
C VAL A 437 -3.40 27.14 5.79
N LEU A 438 -4.57 27.76 5.59
CA LEU A 438 -5.89 27.23 6.00
C LEU A 438 -6.11 25.75 5.63
N GLU A 439 -5.83 25.37 4.38
CA GLU A 439 -5.98 23.98 3.90
C GLU A 439 -5.02 22.99 4.58
N HIS A 440 -3.85 23.48 5.02
CA HIS A 440 -2.87 22.68 5.75
C HIS A 440 -3.30 22.55 7.22
N ALA A 441 -3.69 23.64 7.88
CA ALA A 441 -4.17 23.61 9.26
C ALA A 441 -5.41 22.71 9.42
N GLY A 442 -6.39 22.83 8.51
CA GLY A 442 -7.56 21.96 8.50
C GLY A 442 -7.25 20.49 8.23
N CYS A 443 -6.23 20.22 7.42
CA CYS A 443 -5.71 18.86 7.24
C CYS A 443 -5.13 18.32 8.55
N ILE A 444 -4.16 19.00 9.17
CA ILE A 444 -3.55 18.53 10.44
C ILE A 444 -4.61 18.34 11.54
N GLU A 445 -5.60 19.23 11.65
CA GLU A 445 -6.70 19.05 12.60
C GLU A 445 -7.53 17.80 12.31
N ALA A 446 -7.82 17.48 11.04
CA ALA A 446 -8.52 16.25 10.70
C ALA A 446 -7.74 15.00 11.14
N TYR A 447 -6.39 15.00 11.04
CA TYR A 447 -5.56 13.91 11.59
C TYR A 447 -5.58 13.87 13.10
N GLU A 448 -5.54 15.00 13.80
CA GLU A 448 -5.65 15.04 15.27
C GLU A 448 -6.96 14.37 15.72
N LYS A 449 -8.10 14.81 15.15
CA LYS A 449 -9.42 14.27 15.49
C LYS A 449 -9.53 12.79 15.11
N ALA A 450 -9.02 12.37 13.96
CA ALA A 450 -8.98 10.96 13.56
C ALA A 450 -8.02 10.12 14.44
N THR A 451 -6.94 10.71 14.97
CA THR A 451 -6.01 10.03 15.89
C THR A 451 -6.67 9.79 17.26
N PHE A 452 -7.51 10.72 17.75
CA PHE A 452 -8.38 10.45 18.91
C PHE A 452 -9.38 9.30 18.63
N VAL A 453 -10.06 9.30 17.47
CA VAL A 453 -10.99 8.21 17.09
C VAL A 453 -10.25 6.87 17.02
N HIS A 454 -9.07 6.83 16.40
CA HIS A 454 -8.28 5.60 16.26
C HIS A 454 -7.74 5.09 17.61
N LEU A 455 -7.32 5.99 18.51
CA LEU A 455 -6.98 5.63 19.90
C LEU A 455 -8.18 5.02 20.64
N LEU A 456 -9.38 5.59 20.48
CA LEU A 456 -10.61 5.05 21.08
C LEU A 456 -10.96 3.65 20.53
N GLN A 457 -10.82 3.44 19.22
CA GLN A 457 -10.99 2.14 18.58
C GLN A 457 -9.99 1.10 19.11
N VAL A 458 -8.69 1.43 19.14
CA VAL A 458 -7.63 0.53 19.64
C VAL A 458 -7.81 0.21 21.12
N ALA A 459 -8.12 1.21 21.96
CA ALA A 459 -8.36 1.00 23.38
C ALA A 459 -9.62 0.17 23.66
N GLY A 460 -10.69 0.37 22.88
CA GLY A 460 -11.95 -0.35 22.99
C GLY A 460 -11.98 -1.75 22.39
N ALA A 461 -11.07 -2.06 21.47
CA ALA A 461 -11.03 -3.34 20.79
C ALA A 461 -10.98 -4.52 21.78
N GLY A 462 -11.90 -5.47 21.60
CA GLY A 462 -12.11 -6.63 22.49
C GLY A 462 -12.90 -6.36 23.78
N ARG A 463 -13.44 -5.14 23.99
CA ARG A 463 -14.14 -4.77 25.24
C ARG A 463 -15.63 -4.51 25.00
N VAL A 464 -16.47 -5.02 25.92
CA VAL A 464 -17.91 -4.68 25.98
C VAL A 464 -18.08 -3.34 26.68
N GLY A 465 -18.94 -2.46 26.15
CA GLY A 465 -19.34 -1.23 26.84
C GLY A 465 -18.24 -0.17 27.02
N TRP A 466 -17.14 -0.23 26.24
CA TRP A 466 -16.03 0.73 26.34
C TRP A 466 -16.46 2.19 26.10
N ILE A 467 -17.40 2.41 25.18
CA ILE A 467 -18.00 3.72 24.92
C ILE A 467 -19.48 3.62 25.27
N THR A 468 -19.86 4.30 26.36
CA THR A 468 -21.24 4.41 26.86
C THR A 468 -21.90 5.70 26.38
N ASP A 469 -21.17 6.81 26.38
CA ASP A 469 -21.56 8.08 25.76
C ASP A 469 -20.80 8.27 24.44
N TRP A 470 -21.56 8.44 23.35
CA TRP A 470 -21.02 8.64 22.01
C TRP A 470 -20.85 10.11 21.63
N THR A 471 -21.32 11.06 22.45
CA THR A 471 -21.27 12.51 22.17
C THR A 471 -19.86 12.99 21.77
N TYR A 472 -18.83 12.54 22.48
CA TYR A 472 -17.44 12.89 22.16
C TYR A 472 -16.98 12.29 20.82
N MET A 473 -17.33 11.03 20.52
CA MET A 473 -17.01 10.38 19.25
C MET A 473 -17.72 11.06 18.08
N ASP A 474 -19.02 11.31 18.21
CA ASP A 474 -19.84 11.91 17.16
C ASP A 474 -19.39 13.37 16.91
N MET A 475 -18.89 14.09 17.93
CA MET A 475 -18.21 15.39 17.77
C MET A 475 -16.91 15.27 16.95
N LEU A 476 -16.04 14.30 17.25
CA LEU A 476 -14.80 14.07 16.50
C LEU A 476 -15.10 13.76 15.02
N VAL A 477 -16.03 12.81 14.78
CA VAL A 477 -16.47 12.41 13.42
C VAL A 477 -17.06 13.59 12.67
N SER A 478 -18.01 14.31 13.26
CA SER A 478 -18.64 15.49 12.64
C SER A 478 -17.61 16.55 12.25
N ARG A 479 -16.59 16.79 13.11
CA ARG A 479 -15.54 17.75 12.82
C ARG A 479 -14.65 17.31 11.66
N ILE A 480 -14.28 16.03 11.57
CA ILE A 480 -13.49 15.50 10.44
C ILE A 480 -14.26 15.67 9.13
N LEU A 481 -15.55 15.32 9.10
CA LEU A 481 -16.38 15.43 7.90
C LEU A 481 -16.62 16.89 7.48
N LEU A 482 -16.79 17.81 8.43
CA LEU A 482 -16.93 19.24 8.14
C LEU A 482 -15.64 19.83 7.58
N LEU A 483 -14.47 19.47 8.15
CA LEU A 483 -13.16 19.87 7.63
C LEU A 483 -12.95 19.33 6.21
N SER A 484 -13.26 18.05 5.95
CA SER A 484 -13.13 17.46 4.60
C SER A 484 -14.13 17.99 3.58
N TYR A 485 -15.26 18.56 4.03
CA TYR A 485 -16.26 19.19 3.16
C TYR A 485 -15.90 20.64 2.79
N LYS A 486 -15.44 21.44 3.76
CA LYS A 486 -15.20 22.88 3.56
C LYS A 486 -13.83 23.23 2.97
N LEU A 487 -12.78 22.48 3.31
CA LEU A 487 -11.39 22.96 3.13
C LEU A 487 -10.63 22.38 1.92
N PRO A 488 -10.50 21.04 1.74
CA PRO A 488 -9.64 20.48 0.69
C PRO A 488 -10.18 20.69 -0.73
N LYS A 489 -9.32 21.21 -1.61
CA LYS A 489 -9.68 21.55 -3.00
C LYS A 489 -8.80 20.79 -3.98
N ASP A 490 -9.46 20.17 -4.97
CA ASP A 490 -8.85 19.31 -5.99
C ASP A 490 -7.88 18.27 -5.37
N ILE A 491 -6.60 18.22 -5.78
CA ILE A 491 -5.63 17.24 -5.23
C ILE A 491 -5.48 17.31 -3.71
N GLY A 492 -5.83 18.43 -3.07
CA GLY A 492 -5.85 18.58 -1.61
C GLY A 492 -6.71 17.54 -0.90
N GLN A 493 -7.73 17.00 -1.59
CA GLN A 493 -8.60 15.96 -1.06
C GLN A 493 -7.85 14.63 -0.79
N LEU A 494 -6.74 14.36 -1.50
CA LEU A 494 -5.90 13.19 -1.22
C LEU A 494 -5.31 13.22 0.19
N ALA A 495 -5.05 14.41 0.74
CA ALA A 495 -4.50 14.55 2.08
C ALA A 495 -5.52 14.24 3.19
N PHE A 496 -6.80 14.07 2.87
CA PHE A 496 -7.86 13.75 3.83
C PHE A 496 -8.28 12.27 3.80
N LEU A 497 -7.59 11.39 3.05
CA LEU A 497 -8.02 10.01 2.84
C LEU A 497 -8.05 9.19 4.14
N TRP A 498 -6.97 9.20 4.95
CA TRP A 498 -6.99 8.48 6.23
C TRP A 498 -8.01 9.06 7.24
N PRO A 499 -8.10 10.38 7.50
CA PRO A 499 -9.12 10.94 8.38
C PRO A 499 -10.55 10.62 7.93
N LEU A 500 -10.85 10.77 6.64
CA LEU A 500 -12.17 10.46 6.07
C LEU A 500 -12.52 8.97 6.21
N PHE A 501 -11.52 8.08 6.12
CA PHE A 501 -11.70 6.65 6.39
C PHE A 501 -12.00 6.35 7.86
N ILE A 502 -11.20 6.89 8.79
CA ILE A 502 -11.38 6.67 10.23
C ILE A 502 -12.73 7.24 10.70
N ALA A 503 -13.09 8.47 10.29
CA ALA A 503 -14.41 9.02 10.52
C ALA A 503 -15.50 8.14 9.88
N GLY A 504 -15.27 7.68 8.64
CA GLY A 504 -16.13 6.78 7.90
C GLY A 504 -16.53 5.52 8.68
N GLN A 505 -15.57 4.86 9.34
CA GLN A 505 -15.84 3.67 10.18
C GLN A 505 -16.84 3.98 11.30
N GLU A 506 -16.80 5.19 11.84
CA GLU A 506 -17.64 5.64 12.95
C GLU A 506 -18.91 6.39 12.58
N THR A 507 -19.15 6.69 11.29
CA THR A 507 -20.42 7.26 10.82
C THR A 507 -21.63 6.38 11.15
N ARG A 508 -22.75 7.02 11.52
CA ARG A 508 -23.96 6.32 11.99
C ARG A 508 -25.15 6.50 11.07
N ASN A 509 -25.35 7.71 10.55
CA ASN A 509 -26.49 8.01 9.69
C ASN A 509 -26.15 7.80 8.20
N GLU A 510 -27.19 7.57 7.39
CA GLU A 510 -27.00 7.27 5.96
C GLU A 510 -26.49 8.47 5.16
N SER A 511 -26.74 9.70 5.62
CA SER A 511 -26.24 10.95 5.03
C SER A 511 -24.71 11.04 5.08
N GLU A 512 -24.10 10.79 6.24
CA GLU A 512 -22.64 10.72 6.41
C GLU A 512 -22.05 9.59 5.57
N GLN A 513 -22.62 8.38 5.65
CA GLN A 513 -22.16 7.23 4.88
C GLN A 513 -22.24 7.51 3.37
N LYS A 514 -23.28 8.22 2.91
CA LYS A 514 -23.42 8.67 1.51
C LYS A 514 -22.36 9.71 1.13
N TYR A 515 -22.10 10.70 1.99
CA TYR A 515 -21.05 11.69 1.77
C TYR A 515 -19.66 11.05 1.68
N VAL A 516 -19.26 10.27 2.70
CA VAL A 516 -17.97 9.54 2.73
C VAL A 516 -17.81 8.65 1.49
N ARG A 517 -18.86 7.91 1.14
CA ARG A 517 -18.89 7.07 -0.06
C ARG A 517 -18.68 7.88 -1.34
N GLN A 518 -19.37 9.01 -1.50
CA GLN A 518 -19.25 9.86 -2.68
C GLN A 518 -17.85 10.48 -2.78
N THR A 519 -17.35 11.10 -1.70
CA THR A 519 -16.01 11.72 -1.69
C THR A 519 -14.93 10.69 -2.00
N MET A 520 -14.98 9.49 -1.42
CA MET A 520 -14.07 8.40 -1.78
C MET A 520 -14.24 7.89 -3.22
N GLN A 521 -15.44 7.91 -3.79
CA GLN A 521 -15.63 7.59 -5.22
C GLN A 521 -14.99 8.67 -6.12
N GLU A 522 -15.09 9.95 -5.75
CA GLU A 522 -14.45 11.06 -6.47
C GLU A 522 -12.92 11.01 -6.39
N LEU A 523 -12.34 10.65 -5.23
CA LEU A 523 -10.89 10.47 -5.05
C LEU A 523 -10.26 9.46 -6.03
N LYS A 524 -11.03 8.48 -6.53
CA LYS A 524 -10.52 7.48 -7.50
C LYS A 524 -10.00 8.12 -8.80
N ARG A 525 -10.41 9.34 -9.13
CA ARG A 525 -9.94 10.09 -10.31
C ARG A 525 -8.44 10.38 -10.29
N PHE A 526 -7.81 10.38 -9.11
CA PHE A 526 -6.37 10.57 -8.92
C PHE A 526 -5.55 9.28 -9.08
N GLY A 527 -6.19 8.15 -9.45
CA GLY A 527 -5.49 6.92 -9.83
C GLY A 527 -4.96 6.04 -8.69
N PHE A 528 -5.22 6.38 -7.42
CA PHE A 528 -4.88 5.53 -6.26
C PHE A 528 -6.01 4.53 -5.96
N ARG A 529 -5.68 3.24 -5.91
CA ARG A 529 -6.65 2.13 -5.70
C ARG A 529 -6.81 1.73 -4.23
N ASN A 530 -6.02 2.30 -3.32
CA ASN A 530 -6.23 2.11 -1.87
C ASN A 530 -7.61 2.61 -1.41
N VAL A 531 -8.16 3.61 -2.11
CA VAL A 531 -9.53 4.12 -1.92
C VAL A 531 -10.61 3.08 -2.26
N ASP A 532 -10.37 2.16 -3.22
CA ASP A 532 -11.31 1.07 -3.49
C ASP A 532 -11.39 0.09 -2.32
N LYS A 533 -10.25 -0.27 -1.71
CA LYS A 533 -10.21 -1.12 -0.51
C LYS A 533 -10.74 -0.42 0.73
N ALA A 534 -10.49 0.88 0.88
CA ALA A 534 -11.06 1.69 1.97
C ALA A 534 -12.59 1.61 1.94
N LEU A 535 -13.20 1.80 0.77
CA LEU A 535 -14.64 1.64 0.57
C LEU A 535 -15.13 0.21 0.85
N GLU A 536 -14.42 -0.82 0.40
CA GLU A 536 -14.79 -2.23 0.67
C GLU A 536 -14.87 -2.52 2.18
N VAL A 537 -13.90 -2.03 2.96
CA VAL A 537 -13.92 -2.13 4.43
C VAL A 537 -15.06 -1.32 5.04
N LEU A 538 -15.30 -0.08 4.57
CA LEU A 538 -16.38 0.76 5.07
C LEU A 538 -17.77 0.15 4.85
N GLU A 539 -18.07 -0.37 3.65
CA GLU A 539 -19.34 -1.06 3.39
C GLU A 539 -19.53 -2.27 4.32
N GLY A 540 -18.45 -3.01 4.62
CA GLY A 540 -18.46 -4.11 5.60
C GLY A 540 -18.74 -3.65 7.03
N VAL A 541 -18.15 -2.53 7.47
CA VAL A 541 -18.41 -1.92 8.79
C VAL A 541 -19.84 -1.39 8.89
N TRP A 542 -20.32 -0.68 7.87
CA TRP A 542 -21.69 -0.16 7.81
C TRP A 542 -22.74 -1.27 7.73
N PHE A 543 -22.45 -2.36 7.03
CA PHE A 543 -23.27 -3.57 7.03
C PHE A 543 -23.35 -4.18 8.44
N LYS A 544 -22.22 -4.45 9.10
CA LYS A 544 -22.20 -4.94 10.49
C LYS A 544 -22.98 -4.03 11.43
N ARG A 545 -22.84 -2.71 11.31
CA ARG A 545 -23.54 -1.71 12.13
C ARG A 545 -25.06 -1.72 11.93
N ARG A 546 -25.55 -2.05 10.72
CA ARG A 546 -26.98 -2.32 10.47
C ARG A 546 -27.42 -3.70 10.96
N SER A 547 -26.58 -4.73 10.84
CA SER A 547 -26.89 -6.10 11.28
C SER A 547 -26.88 -6.29 12.80
N PHE A 548 -26.12 -5.46 13.54
CA PHE A 548 -26.00 -5.53 14.99
C PHE A 548 -26.31 -4.16 15.64
N PRO A 549 -27.60 -3.76 15.74
CA PRO A 549 -27.99 -2.45 16.29
C PRO A 549 -27.60 -2.25 17.77
N GLY A 550 -27.49 -3.34 18.54
CA GLY A 550 -26.95 -3.33 19.91
C GLY A 550 -25.43 -3.23 19.99
N GLY A 551 -24.75 -3.01 18.86
CA GLY A 551 -23.29 -3.06 18.73
C GLY A 551 -22.74 -4.48 18.55
N TRP A 552 -21.46 -4.55 18.22
CA TRP A 552 -20.65 -5.78 18.25
C TRP A 552 -19.31 -5.47 18.91
N ILE A 553 -18.65 -6.50 19.45
CA ILE A 553 -17.29 -6.35 19.99
C ILE A 553 -16.33 -6.31 18.79
N GLN A 554 -15.89 -5.13 18.39
CA GLN A 554 -14.85 -4.99 17.36
C GLN A 554 -13.53 -5.54 17.90
N THR A 555 -12.87 -6.39 17.11
CA THR A 555 -11.55 -6.95 17.43
C THR A 555 -10.42 -6.04 16.94
N LEU A 556 -9.22 -6.16 17.51
CA LEU A 556 -8.05 -5.42 17.01
C LEU A 556 -7.78 -5.71 15.52
N GLU A 557 -8.07 -6.92 15.05
CA GLU A 557 -7.90 -7.34 13.66
C GLU A 557 -8.94 -6.71 12.71
N GLU A 558 -10.06 -6.20 13.23
CA GLU A 558 -11.06 -5.41 12.48
C GLU A 558 -10.81 -3.90 12.55
N VAL A 559 -10.01 -3.42 13.50
CA VAL A 559 -9.45 -2.05 13.49
C VAL A 559 -8.28 -1.96 12.51
N GLN A 560 -7.46 -3.02 12.43
CA GLN A 560 -6.24 -3.11 11.61
C GLN A 560 -6.53 -3.43 10.15
N THR A 561 -6.70 -2.39 9.33
CA THR A 561 -7.13 -2.55 7.92
C THR A 561 -6.12 -3.22 7.00
N ASN A 562 -4.81 -3.16 7.32
CA ASN A 562 -3.70 -3.51 6.43
C ASN A 562 -3.63 -2.71 5.10
N ILE A 563 -4.42 -1.63 4.98
CA ILE A 563 -4.44 -0.72 3.82
C ILE A 563 -3.53 0.47 4.12
N LEU A 564 -2.51 0.69 3.28
CA LEU A 564 -1.71 1.91 3.35
C LEU A 564 -2.54 3.10 2.83
N LEU A 565 -3.18 3.80 3.76
CA LEU A 565 -3.90 5.06 3.57
C LEU A 565 -3.01 6.21 4.05
N LEU A 566 -3.18 7.38 3.44
CA LEU A 566 -2.30 8.54 3.55
C LEU A 566 -3.04 9.80 3.99
#